data_AF-A0A661IPK2-F1
#
_entry.id   AF-A0A661IPK2-F1
#
_cell.length_a   1.000
_cell.length_b   1.000
_cell.length_c   1.000
_cell.angle_alpha   90.00
_cell.angle_beta   90.00
_cell.angle_gamma   90.00
#
_symmetry.space_group_name_H-M   'P 1'
#
loop_
_entity.id
_entity.type
_entity.pdbx_description
1 polymer ?
#
loop_
_entity_poly.entity_id
_entity_poly.type
_entity_poly.pdbx_seq_one_letter_code
_entity_poly.pdbx_strand_id
1 'polypeptide(L)' 'MEGDFQPVLIVPKEKRGPVLKRCTFGCLRGLHALNVTNGCSHYCVYCYARGYPQAPPKGVVELYVNLPSLLVRELDNPRR' A
#
# COMPACT_ATOMS: atom_id res chain seq x y z
N MET A 1 -9.82 26.02 11.15
CA MET A 1 -9.39 25.50 9.83
C MET A 1 -10.18 24.24 9.58
N GLU A 2 -11.32 24.38 8.90
CA GLU A 2 -12.04 23.24 8.33
C GLU A 2 -11.12 22.62 7.28
N GLY A 3 -10.67 21.38 7.54
CA GLY A 3 -9.88 20.65 6.57
C GLY A 3 -10.77 20.32 5.38
N ASP A 4 -10.40 20.80 4.20
CA ASP A 4 -10.97 20.39 2.92
C ASP A 4 -10.76 18.87 2.72
N PHE A 5 -11.63 18.05 3.32
CA PHE A 5 -11.73 16.63 3.03
C PHE A 5 -12.44 16.49 1.69
N GLN A 6 -11.66 16.63 0.62
CA GLN A 6 -12.11 16.27 -0.72
C GLN A 6 -12.44 14.77 -0.75
N PRO A 7 -13.60 14.37 -1.29
CA PRO A 7 -13.98 12.96 -1.36
C PRO A 7 -12.95 12.19 -2.20
N VAL A 8 -12.56 11.02 -1.72
CA VAL A 8 -11.65 10.11 -2.44
C VAL A 8 -12.40 8.92 -3.01
N LEU A 9 -12.03 8.55 -4.23
CA LEU A 9 -12.52 7.35 -4.88
C LEU A 9 -11.73 6.14 -4.39
N ILE A 10 -12.42 5.21 -3.73
CA ILE A 10 -11.84 3.93 -3.31
C ILE A 10 -12.10 2.91 -4.42
N VAL A 11 -11.01 2.36 -4.98
CA VAL A 11 -11.08 1.37 -6.06
C VAL A 11 -10.62 0.00 -5.53
N PRO A 12 -11.44 -1.05 -5.62
CA PRO A 12 -10.99 -2.39 -5.28
C PRO A 12 -9.94 -2.86 -6.29
N LYS A 13 -8.87 -3.48 -5.80
CA LYS A 13 -7.77 -3.98 -6.64
C LYS A 13 -7.25 -5.32 -6.12
N GLU A 14 -6.90 -6.20 -7.04
CA GLU A 14 -6.16 -7.42 -6.72
C GLU A 14 -4.67 -7.09 -6.58
N LYS A 15 -4.08 -7.40 -5.42
CA LYS A 15 -2.63 -7.27 -5.23
C LYS A 15 -1.90 -8.32 -6.05
N ARG A 16 -0.82 -7.88 -6.70
CA ARG A 16 0.10 -8.75 -7.45
C ARG A 16 1.44 -8.83 -6.72
N GLY A 17 2.03 -10.02 -6.71
CA GLY A 17 3.31 -10.29 -6.05
C GLY A 17 3.22 -10.44 -4.53
N PRO A 18 4.37 -10.43 -3.83
CA PRO A 18 4.44 -10.60 -2.38
C PRO A 18 3.61 -9.56 -1.62
N VAL A 19 2.88 -10.02 -0.60
CA VAL A 19 2.10 -9.19 0.32
C VAL A 19 3.00 -8.53 1.35
N LEU A 20 3.91 -9.32 1.92
CA LEU A 20 4.84 -8.91 2.95
C LEU A 20 6.20 -8.57 2.33
N LYS A 21 6.45 -7.28 2.09
CA LYS A 21 7.73 -6.80 1.53
C LYS A 21 8.77 -6.67 2.64
N ARG A 22 9.93 -7.33 2.50
CA ARG A 22 11.09 -7.13 3.40
C ARG A 22 11.61 -5.70 3.27
N CYS A 23 11.69 -5.00 4.38
CA CYS A 23 12.27 -3.66 4.46
C CYS A 23 13.80 -3.76 4.39
N THR A 24 14.41 -3.02 3.48
CA THR A 24 15.87 -2.93 3.33
C THR A 24 16.46 -1.66 3.96
N PHE A 25 15.58 -0.73 4.37
CA PHE A 25 15.96 0.56 4.92
C PHE A 25 16.48 0.43 6.35
N GLY A 26 17.77 0.73 6.55
CA GLY A 26 18.44 0.95 7.84
C GLY A 26 17.81 0.22 9.04
N CYS A 27 17.23 1.00 9.95
CA CYS A 27 16.63 0.54 11.21
C CYS A 27 15.39 -0.36 11.05
N LEU A 28 14.78 -0.42 9.87
CA LEU A 28 13.65 -1.30 9.56
C LEU A 28 14.10 -2.63 8.97
N ARG A 29 15.41 -2.86 8.82
CA ARG A 29 15.94 -4.12 8.30
C ARG A 29 15.45 -5.29 9.15
N GLY A 30 14.91 -6.32 8.48
CA GLY A 30 14.34 -7.51 9.11
C GLY A 30 12.84 -7.39 9.39
N LEU A 31 12.25 -6.19 9.30
CA LEU A 31 10.81 -6.00 9.36
C LEU A 31 10.15 -6.18 7.99
N HIS A 32 8.86 -6.45 8.01
CA HIS A 32 8.03 -6.54 6.82
C HIS A 32 7.05 -5.38 6.76
N ALA A 33 6.88 -4.79 5.57
CA ALA A 33 5.82 -3.86 5.28
C ALA A 33 4.63 -4.61 4.66
N LEU A 34 3.44 -4.30 5.19
CA LEU A 34 2.15 -4.71 4.65
C LEU A 34 1.40 -3.47 4.17
N ASN A 35 1.28 -3.31 2.86
CA ASN A 35 0.52 -2.20 2.29
C ASN A 35 -0.92 -2.66 2.05
N VAL A 36 -1.87 -2.14 2.84
CA VAL A 36 -3.31 -2.42 2.69
C VAL A 36 -3.91 -1.67 1.50
N THR A 37 -3.38 -0.47 1.25
CA THR A 37 -3.79 0.37 0.12
C THR A 37 -2.59 0.75 -0.74
N ASN A 38 -2.89 1.26 -1.93
CA ASN A 38 -1.99 2.05 -2.74
C ASN A 38 -2.60 3.44 -2.92
N GLY A 39 -1.82 4.50 -2.71
CA GLY A 39 -2.34 5.86 -2.55
C GLY A 39 -2.84 6.18 -1.14
N CYS A 40 -3.19 7.44 -0.93
CA CYS A 40 -3.64 8.00 0.34
C CYS A 40 -4.61 9.16 0.08
N SER A 41 -5.57 9.36 0.99
CA SER A 41 -6.59 10.42 0.87
C SER A 41 -6.03 11.84 0.98
N HIS A 42 -4.88 12.01 1.63
CA HIS A 42 -4.35 13.34 1.95
C HIS A 42 -3.59 14.04 0.80
N TYR A 43 -3.10 13.29 -0.19
CA TYR A 43 -2.36 13.83 -1.34
C TYR A 43 -1.35 14.95 -1.01
N CYS A 44 -0.51 14.76 0.02
CA CYS A 44 0.39 15.81 0.50
C CYS A 44 1.36 16.30 -0.59
N VAL A 45 1.70 17.59 -0.54
CA VAL A 45 2.62 18.24 -1.50
C VAL A 45 3.98 17.52 -1.55
N TYR A 46 4.49 17.08 -0.40
CA TYR A 46 5.80 16.41 -0.24
C TYR A 46 5.73 14.87 -0.21
N CYS A 47 4.61 14.26 -0.60
CA CYS A 47 4.47 12.81 -0.50
C CYS A 47 5.38 12.08 -1.52
N TYR A 48 6.47 11.49 -1.02
CA TYR A 48 7.42 10.73 -1.84
C TYR A 48 6.78 9.55 -2.57
N ALA A 49 5.73 8.95 -1.99
CA ALA A 49 5.06 7.79 -2.57
C ALA A 49 4.41 8.08 -3.93
N ARG A 50 4.11 9.36 -4.23
CA ARG A 50 3.58 9.81 -5.52
C ARG A 50 4.62 9.74 -6.65
N GLY A 51 5.91 9.69 -6.33
CA GLY A 51 6.99 9.57 -7.30
C GLY A 51 7.16 8.15 -7.85
N TYR A 52 6.51 7.15 -7.26
CA TYR A 52 6.59 5.78 -7.76
C TYR A 52 5.70 5.59 -9.00
N PRO A 53 6.14 4.84 -10.03
CA PRO A 53 5.37 4.61 -11.25
C PRO A 53 4.00 3.97 -11.02
N GLN A 54 3.85 3.17 -9.97
CA GLN A 54 2.59 2.52 -9.60
C GLN A 54 1.66 3.39 -8.75
N ALA A 55 2.02 4.63 -8.43
CA ALA A 55 1.18 5.50 -7.61
C ALA A 55 -0.14 5.81 -8.34
N PRO A 56 -1.30 5.71 -7.66
CA PRO A 56 -2.56 6.04 -8.29
C PRO A 56 -2.69 7.55 -8.52
N PRO A 57 -3.62 7.98 -9.41
CA PRO A 57 -3.91 9.39 -9.63
C PRO A 57 -4.38 10.12 -8.36
N LYS A 58 -4.34 11.46 -8.39
CA LYS A 58 -4.89 12.30 -7.31
C LYS A 58 -6.36 11.93 -7.04
N GLY A 59 -6.71 11.79 -5.75
CA GLY A 59 -8.08 11.49 -5.33
C GLY A 59 -8.46 10.00 -5.44
N VAL A 60 -7.54 9.12 -5.82
CA VAL A 60 -7.78 7.68 -5.90
C VAL A 60 -6.98 6.93 -4.83
N VAL A 61 -7.66 6.04 -4.12
CA VAL A 61 -7.04 5.07 -3.20
C VAL A 61 -7.42 3.67 -3.67
N GLU A 62 -6.44 2.84 -3.98
CA GLU A 62 -6.69 1.44 -4.35
C GLU A 62 -6.66 0.58 -3.09
N LEU A 63 -7.74 -0.14 -2.79
CA LEU A 63 -7.84 -1.08 -1.67
C LEU A 63 -7.57 -2.50 -2.17
N TYR A 64 -6.58 -3.18 -1.58
CA TYR A 64 -6.26 -4.55 -1.96
C TYR A 64 -7.21 -5.57 -1.30
N VAL A 65 -8.13 -6.13 -2.09
CA VAL A 65 -9.22 -6.98 -1.56
C VAL A 65 -8.80 -8.42 -1.29
N ASN A 66 -7.77 -8.92 -1.99
CA ASN A 66 -7.27 -10.29 -1.89
C ASN A 66 -6.14 -10.46 -0.85
N LEU A 67 -5.90 -9.46 -0.02
CA LEU A 67 -4.81 -9.48 0.96
C LEU A 67 -4.87 -10.64 1.95
N PRO A 68 -6.02 -10.95 2.58
CA PRO A 68 -6.08 -12.01 3.59
C PRO A 68 -5.67 -13.37 3.03
N SER A 69 -6.19 -13.75 1.86
CA SER A 69 -5.90 -15.04 1.23
C SER A 69 -4.44 -15.14 0.78
N LEU A 70 -3.89 -14.07 0.20
CA LEU A 70 -2.49 -14.02 -0.18
C LEU A 70 -1.56 -14.04 1.04
N LEU A 71 -1.94 -13.39 2.15
CA LEU A 71 -1.16 -13.35 3.38
C LEU A 71 -1.03 -14.74 4.01
N VAL A 72 -2.13 -15.48 4.11
CA VAL A 72 -2.13 -16.88 4.59
C VAL A 72 -1.19 -17.72 3.73
N ARG A 73 -1.34 -17.65 2.40
CA ARG A 73 -0.48 -18.38 1.46
C ARG A 73 1.01 -18.04 1.60
N GLU A 74 1.35 -16.78 1.88
CA GLU A 74 2.74 -16.39 2.11
C GLU A 74 3.27 -16.92 3.45
N LEU A 75 2.48 -16.82 4.53
CA LEU A 75 2.89 -17.25 5.86
C LEU A 75 3.02 -18.79 5.97
N ASP A 76 2.19 -19.53 5.24
CA ASP A 76 2.23 -21.00 5.21
C ASP A 76 3.36 -21.55 4.31
N ASN A 77 4.06 -20.70 3.55
CA ASN A 77 5.16 -21.13 2.70
C ASN A 77 6.48 -21.23 3.49
N PRO A 78 7.02 -22.43 3.73
CA PRO A 78 8.24 -22.60 4.52
C PRO A 78 9.52 -22.10 3.81
N ARG A 79 9.44 -21.77 2.52
CA ARG A 79 10.58 -21.29 1.70
C ARG A 79 10.63 -19.77 1.56
N ARG A 80 9.85 -19.05 2.35
CA ARG A 80 9.74 -17.59 2.32
C ARG A 80 10.92 -16.86 3.00
#